data_AF-A0A7Y8HKL4-F1
#
_entry.id   AF-A0A7Y8HKL4-F1
#
_cell.length_a   1.000
_cell.length_b   1.000
_cell.length_c   1.000
_cell.angle_alpha   90.00
_cell.angle_beta   90.00
_cell.angle_gamma   90.00
#
_symmetry.space_group_name_H-M   'P 1'
#
loop_
_entity.id
_entity.type
_entity.pdbx_description
1 polymer ?
#
loop_
_entity_poly.entity_id
_entity_poly.type
_entity_poly.pdbx_seq_one_letter_code
_entity_poly.pdbx_strand_id
1 'polypeptide(L)' 'MIKTAVNGTGRIGNAAIKQISQRDDIQLVAINTTQSLDTL' A
#
# COMPACT_ATOMS: atom_id res chain seq x y z
N MET A 1 7.37 -2.10 15.15
CA MET A 1 7.02 -1.77 13.75
C MET A 1 6.16 -2.88 13.19
N ILE A 2 4.93 -2.56 12.80
CA ILE A 2 3.95 -3.51 12.23
C ILE A 2 4.22 -3.65 10.73
N LYS A 3 4.34 -4.87 10.23
CA LYS A 3 4.49 -5.13 8.78
C LYS A 3 3.13 -5.42 8.17
N THR A 4 2.80 -4.74 7.08
CA THR A 4 1.51 -4.90 6.41
C THR A 4 1.66 -5.07 4.90
N ALA A 5 0.68 -5.72 4.28
CA ALA A 5 0.53 -5.83 2.85
C ALA A 5 -0.82 -5.24 2.41
N VAL A 6 -0.86 -4.64 1.22
CA VAL A 6 -2.11 -4.14 0.63
C VAL A 6 -2.49 -5.03 -0.55
N ASN A 7 -3.66 -5.65 -0.48
CA ASN A 7 -4.21 -6.45 -1.56
C ASN A 7 -5.34 -5.68 -2.24
N GLY A 8 -5.04 -5.12 -3.41
CA GLY A 8 -5.92 -4.24 -4.19
C GLY A 8 -5.51 -2.77 -4.09
N THR A 9 -5.26 -2.15 -5.23
CA THR A 9 -4.86 -0.73 -5.38
C THR A 9 -5.99 0.14 -5.95
N GLY A 10 -7.22 -0.13 -5.50
CA GLY A 10 -8.33 0.79 -5.73
C GLY A 10 -8.18 2.08 -4.92
N ARG A 11 -9.20 2.94 -4.96
CA ARG A 11 -9.19 4.25 -4.27
C ARG A 11 -8.74 4.18 -2.81
N ILE A 12 -9.25 3.21 -2.05
CA ILE A 12 -8.91 3.04 -0.62
C ILE A 12 -7.54 2.38 -0.44
N GLY A 13 -7.16 1.43 -1.29
CA GLY A 13 -5.83 0.83 -1.25
C GLY A 13 -4.73 1.87 -1.40
N ASN A 14 -4.85 2.75 -2.40
CA ASN A 14 -3.88 3.83 -2.64
C ASN A 14 -3.90 4.89 -1.53
N ALA A 15 -5.08 5.22 -0.99
CA ALA A 15 -5.18 6.11 0.16
C ALA A 15 -4.49 5.51 1.40
N ALA A 16 -4.68 4.22 1.67
CA ALA A 16 -4.04 3.52 2.78
C ALA A 16 -2.52 3.46 2.61
N ILE A 17 -2.02 3.12 1.42
CA ILE A 17 -0.58 3.14 1.09
C ILE A 17 0.02 4.51 1.40
N LYS A 18 -0.64 5.59 0.97
CA LYS A 18 -0.20 6.96 1.23
C LYS A 18 -0.18 7.32 2.72
N GLN A 19 -1.12 6.82 3.52
CA GLN A 19 -1.10 7.05 4.97
C GLN A 19 -0.03 6.21 5.68
N ILE A 20 0.21 4.98 5.21
CA ILE A 20 1.25 4.11 5.74
C ILE A 20 2.64 4.72 5.50
N SER A 21 2.89 5.34 4.35
CA SER A 21 4.19 5.96 4.05
C SER A 21 4.54 7.19 4.89
N GLN A 22 3.59 7.72 5.66
CA GLN A 22 3.75 8.89 6.53
C GLN A 22 3.88 8.51 8.01
N ARG A 23 3.98 7.21 8.31
CA ARG A 23 4.00 6.68 9.68
C ARG A 23 5.26 5.87 9.93
N ASP A 24 5.81 6.00 11.15
CA ASP A 24 7.01 5.27 11.56
C ASP A 24 6.71 3.94 12.27
N ASP A 25 5.46 3.75 12.72
CA ASP A 25 5.05 2.59 13.50
C ASP A 25 4.57 1.41 12.64
N ILE A 26 4.31 1.65 11.34
CA ILE A 26 3.84 0.66 10.36
C ILE A 26 4.66 0.75 9.06
N GLN A 27 4.95 -0.41 8.47
CA GLN A 27 5.71 -0.53 7.23
C GLN A 27 4.92 -1.35 6.20
N LEU A 28 4.74 -0.79 5.00
CA LEU A 28 4.23 -1.53 3.85
C LEU A 28 5.33 -2.41 3.26
N VAL A 29 5.11 -3.73 3.24
CA VAL A 29 6.11 -4.70 2.77
C VAL A 29 5.76 -5.38 1.46
N ALA A 30 4.49 -5.33 1.04
CA ALA A 30 4.04 -5.88 -0.23
C ALA A 30 2.75 -5.19 -0.73
N ILE A 31 2.59 -5.15 -2.05
CA ILE A 31 1.36 -4.76 -2.72
C ILE A 31 1.00 -5.88 -3.70
N ASN A 32 -0.23 -6.38 -3.62
CA ASN A 32 -0.81 -7.25 -4.63
C ASN A 32 -1.85 -6.47 -5.43
N THR A 33 -1.73 -6.46 -6.75
CA THR A 33 -2.64 -5.75 -7.64
C THR A 33 -2.69 -6.42 -9.00
N THR A 34 -3.81 -6.23 -9.70
CA THR A 34 -3.96 -6.62 -11.11
C THR A 34 -3.57 -5.50 -12.08
N GLN A 35 -3.26 -4.31 -11.56
CA GLN A 35 -2.79 -3.18 -12.36
C GLN A 35 -1.32 -3.35 -12.74
N SER A 36 -0.95 -2.87 -13.92
CA SER A 36 0.47 -2.76 -14.29
C SER A 36 1.18 -1.73 -13.42
N LEU A 37 2.49 -1.87 -13.25
CA LEU A 37 3.28 -0.93 -12.47
C LEU A 37 3.23 0.50 -13.05
N ASP A 38 3.17 0.63 -14.38
CA ASP A 38 3.06 1.93 -15.05
C ASP A 38 1.75 2.67 -14.72
N THR A 39 0.73 1.95 -14.26
CA THR A 39 -0.58 2.51 -13.89
C THR A 39 -0.69 2.81 -12.39
N LEU A 40 0.27 2.34 -11.58
CA LEU A 40 0.28 2.49 -10.13
C LEU A 40 0.89 3.82 -9.70
#